data_AF-A0A3D2U0D2-F1
#
_entry.id   AF-A0A3D2U0D2-F1
#
_cell.length_a   1.000
_cell.length_b   1.000
_cell.length_c   1.000
_cell.angle_alpha   90.00
_cell.angle_beta   90.00
_cell.angle_gamma   90.00
#
_symmetry.space_group_name_H-M   'P 1'
#
loop_
_entity.id
_entity.type
_entity.pdbx_description
1 polymer ?
#
loop_
_entity_poly.entity_id
_entity_poly.type
_entity_poly.pdbx_seq_one_letter_code
_entity_poly.pdbx_strand_id
1 'polypeptide(L)'
;PVNLERPLAAGGRLGGHFVQGHIDGTAEVMEVTRDGDWVTMWFQVPGSLAMGLVPKGSVAVDGVSLTVVEVVSDRFSVALIPHTLEVTTLGIRQAGSRVNIETDILAKYVQKLVAGDRPGDAGRQA
;
A
#
# COMPACT_ATOMS: atom_id res chain seq x y z
N PRO A 1 -11.79 8.32 -13.56
CA PRO A 1 -10.42 8.88 -13.62
C PRO A 1 -9.43 7.86 -13.06
N VAL A 2 -8.14 7.96 -13.40
CA VAL A 2 -7.07 7.08 -12.89
C VAL A 2 -5.84 7.92 -12.53
N ASN A 3 -5.07 7.48 -11.54
CA ASN A 3 -3.78 8.08 -11.22
C ASN A 3 -2.73 7.66 -12.26
N LEU A 4 -1.81 8.56 -12.58
CA LEU A 4 -0.72 8.31 -13.51
C LEU A 4 0.59 8.80 -12.91
N GLU A 5 1.62 7.96 -12.96
CA GLU A 5 3.00 8.30 -12.60
C GLU A 5 3.94 7.76 -13.67
N ARG A 6 4.96 8.54 -14.04
CA ARG A 6 5.99 8.09 -14.98
C ARG A 6 7.02 7.24 -14.25
N PRO A 7 7.62 6.24 -14.90
CA PRO A 7 8.78 5.54 -14.33
C PRO A 7 9.87 6.53 -13.89
N LEU A 8 10.47 6.27 -12.73
CA LEU A 8 11.56 7.09 -12.22
C LEU A 8 12.78 6.98 -13.14
N ALA A 9 13.27 8.11 -13.65
CA ALA A 9 14.50 8.15 -14.42
C ALA A 9 15.71 7.74 -13.55
N ALA A 10 16.72 7.11 -14.16
CA ALA A 10 17.97 6.80 -13.46
C ALA A 10 18.60 8.08 -12.87
N GLY A 11 18.94 8.04 -11.59
CA GLY A 11 19.45 9.21 -10.85
C GLY A 11 18.39 10.25 -10.47
N GLY A 12 17.10 9.99 -10.75
CA GLY A 12 16.00 10.84 -10.33
C GLY A 12 15.78 10.84 -8.81
N ARG A 13 15.06 11.85 -8.31
CA ARG A 13 14.70 11.96 -6.90
C ARG A 13 13.56 11.01 -6.55
N LEU A 14 13.76 10.15 -5.56
CA LEU A 14 12.72 9.31 -4.97
C LEU A 14 12.02 10.06 -3.82
N GLY A 15 10.75 10.44 -4.01
CA GLY A 15 9.98 11.22 -3.02
C GLY A 15 9.10 10.39 -2.08
N GLY A 16 8.80 9.14 -2.43
CA GLY A 16 8.02 8.20 -1.63
C GLY A 16 8.84 6.96 -1.27
N HIS A 17 8.28 5.78 -1.54
CA HIS A 17 8.98 4.50 -1.44
C HIS A 17 9.12 3.83 -2.81
N PHE A 18 9.73 2.64 -2.85
CA PHE A 18 9.85 1.86 -4.08
C PHE A 18 8.49 1.26 -4.48
N VAL A 19 7.84 1.88 -5.47
CA VAL A 19 6.63 1.38 -6.12
C VAL A 19 7.02 0.81 -7.48
N GLN A 20 6.74 -0.48 -7.69
CA GLN A 20 7.07 -1.20 -8.92
C GLN A 20 5.92 -1.19 -9.93
N GLY A 21 4.69 -0.91 -9.49
CA GLY A 21 3.49 -1.05 -10.32
C GLY A 21 2.98 -2.48 -10.41
N HIS A 22 3.39 -3.35 -9.48
CA HIS A 22 2.95 -4.75 -9.39
C HIS A 22 1.92 -4.88 -8.28
N ILE A 23 0.64 -4.80 -8.66
CA ILE A 23 -0.48 -4.87 -7.73
C ILE A 23 -0.57 -6.26 -7.10
N ASP A 24 -0.54 -6.31 -5.77
CA ASP A 24 -0.66 -7.55 -4.99
C ASP A 24 -2.12 -7.98 -4.81
N GLY A 25 -3.04 -7.02 -4.85
CA GLY A 25 -4.46 -7.26 -4.76
C GLY A 25 -5.25 -5.96 -4.61
N THR A 26 -6.46 -6.08 -4.08
CA THR A 26 -7.38 -4.96 -3.92
C THR A 26 -7.81 -4.79 -2.47
N ALA A 27 -8.10 -3.55 -2.08
CA ALA A 27 -8.79 -3.24 -0.84
C ALA A 27 -10.17 -2.63 -1.10
N GLU A 28 -11.03 -2.72 -0.10
CA GLU A 28 -12.26 -1.91 0.00
C GLU A 28 -12.02 -0.74 0.95
N VAL A 29 -12.41 0.47 0.55
CA VAL A 29 -12.46 1.63 1.43
C VAL A 29 -13.62 1.43 2.39
N MET A 30 -13.35 1.36 3.69
CA MET A 30 -14.37 1.11 4.71
C MET A 30 -14.96 2.39 5.26
N GLU A 31 -14.10 3.38 5.52
CA GLU A 31 -14.46 4.63 6.17
C GLU A 31 -13.59 5.77 5.64
N VAL A 32 -14.19 6.96 5.53
CA VAL A 32 -13.53 8.20 5.16
C VAL A 32 -13.95 9.27 6.15
N THR A 33 -13.03 9.65 7.04
CA THR A 33 -13.31 10.57 8.14
C THR A 33 -12.52 11.85 7.92
N ARG A 34 -13.21 12.99 7.91
CA ARG A 34 -12.62 14.31 7.69
C ARG A 34 -12.43 15.00 9.04
N ASP A 35 -11.21 15.39 9.34
CA ASP A 35 -10.85 16.17 10.53
C ASP A 35 -10.02 17.39 10.11
N GLY A 36 -10.67 18.56 10.11
CA GLY A 36 -10.12 19.78 9.52
C GLY A 36 -9.72 19.58 8.06
N ASP A 37 -8.45 19.85 7.76
CA ASP A 37 -7.88 19.75 6.42
C ASP A 37 -7.38 18.32 6.06
N TRP A 38 -7.46 17.38 7.00
CA TRP A 38 -6.94 16.03 6.81
C TRP A 38 -8.07 15.02 6.66
N VAL A 39 -7.80 13.97 5.89
CA VAL A 39 -8.72 12.85 5.73
C VAL A 39 -8.07 11.57 6.17
N THR A 40 -8.65 10.91 7.17
CA THR A 40 -8.30 9.54 7.54
C THR A 40 -9.14 8.58 6.71
N MET A 41 -8.49 7.67 6.00
CA MET A 41 -9.17 6.66 5.19
C MET A 41 -8.78 5.26 5.68
N TRP A 42 -9.78 4.43 5.94
CA TRP A 42 -9.62 3.04 6.36
C TRP A 42 -9.87 2.10 5.19
N PHE A 43 -9.05 1.05 5.11
CA PHE A 43 -9.10 0.06 4.05
C PHE A 43 -9.15 -1.34 4.64
N GLN A 44 -9.97 -2.20 4.06
CA GLN A 44 -10.02 -3.64 4.33
C GLN A 44 -9.27 -4.38 3.23
N VAL A 45 -8.31 -5.21 3.61
CA VAL A 45 -7.52 -6.05 2.69
C VAL A 45 -7.72 -7.53 3.01
N PRO A 46 -7.43 -8.45 2.06
CA PRO A 46 -7.24 -9.85 2.37
C PRO A 46 -6.12 -10.05 3.41
N GLY A 47 -6.26 -11.01 4.31
CA GLY A 47 -5.30 -11.27 5.38
C GLY A 47 -3.87 -11.56 4.89
N SER A 48 -3.72 -12.09 3.68
CA SER A 48 -2.39 -12.28 3.04
C SER A 48 -1.66 -10.96 2.80
N LEU A 49 -2.37 -9.87 2.46
CA LEU A 49 -1.77 -8.55 2.29
C LEU A 49 -1.51 -7.85 3.62
N ALA A 50 -2.33 -8.11 4.64
CA ALA A 50 -2.16 -7.52 5.96
C ALA A 50 -0.80 -7.85 6.58
N MET A 51 -0.24 -9.05 6.29
CA MET A 51 1.11 -9.43 6.73
C MET A 51 2.24 -8.55 6.14
N GLY A 52 1.96 -7.83 5.06
CA GLY A 52 2.89 -6.89 4.43
C GLY A 52 2.77 -5.46 4.92
N LEU A 53 1.85 -5.19 5.86
CA LEU A 53 1.55 -3.85 6.36
C LEU A 53 2.02 -3.71 7.81
N VAL A 54 2.69 -2.60 8.11
CA VAL A 54 3.14 -2.25 9.46
C VAL A 54 2.86 -0.77 9.73
N PRO A 55 2.48 -0.38 10.96
CA PRO A 55 2.36 1.03 11.32
C PRO A 55 3.65 1.80 11.02
N LYS A 56 3.52 3.01 10.46
CA LYS A 56 4.60 3.87 9.95
C LYS A 56 5.37 3.29 8.75
N GLY A 57 4.96 2.13 8.23
CA GLY A 57 5.46 1.58 6.98
C GLY A 57 4.85 2.27 5.76
N SER A 58 5.35 1.89 4.58
CA SER A 58 4.85 2.38 3.30
C SER A 58 3.83 1.42 2.70
N VAL A 59 2.86 1.98 1.97
CA VAL A 59 1.93 1.23 1.12
C VAL A 59 1.58 2.08 -0.09
N ALA A 60 1.39 1.45 -1.24
CA ALA A 60 0.85 2.12 -2.42
C ALA A 60 -0.65 1.79 -2.58
N VAL A 61 -1.48 2.84 -2.63
CA VAL A 61 -2.94 2.73 -2.85
C VAL A 61 -3.29 3.45 -4.15
N ASP A 62 -3.82 2.73 -5.14
CA ASP A 62 -4.02 3.23 -6.50
C ASP A 62 -2.76 3.92 -7.06
N GLY A 63 -1.58 3.37 -6.75
CA GLY A 63 -0.27 3.90 -7.16
C GLY A 63 0.23 5.09 -6.32
N VAL A 64 -0.54 5.59 -5.36
CA VAL A 64 -0.12 6.68 -4.48
C VAL A 64 0.67 6.13 -3.30
N SER A 65 1.92 6.54 -3.15
CA SER A 65 2.75 6.20 -1.99
C SER A 65 2.23 6.90 -0.73
N LEU A 66 1.86 6.12 0.28
CA LEU A 66 1.28 6.60 1.54
C LEU A 66 1.96 5.96 2.75
N THR A 67 1.86 6.63 3.89
CA THR A 67 2.29 6.11 5.19
C THR A 67 1.12 5.44 5.89
N VAL A 68 1.30 4.19 6.31
CA VAL A 68 0.34 3.48 7.14
C VAL A 68 0.31 4.11 8.52
N VAL A 69 -0.86 4.54 8.98
CA VAL A 69 -1.05 5.10 10.33
C VAL A 69 -1.25 3.97 11.33
N GLU A 70 -2.24 3.12 11.09
CA GLU A 70 -2.61 2.02 11.97
C GLU A 70 -2.87 0.75 11.16
N VAL A 71 -2.66 -0.42 11.78
CA VAL A 71 -3.03 -1.74 11.24
C VAL A 71 -3.77 -2.49 12.34
N VAL A 72 -4.98 -2.97 12.02
CA VAL A 72 -5.83 -3.75 12.94
C VAL A 72 -6.37 -4.96 12.20
N SER A 73 -5.90 -6.16 12.58
CA SER A 73 -6.25 -7.43 11.92
C SER A 73 -5.96 -7.38 10.41
N ASP A 74 -6.99 -7.20 9.60
CA ASP A 74 -6.99 -7.21 8.14
C ASP A 74 -7.31 -5.81 7.58
N ARG A 75 -7.25 -4.77 8.42
CA ARG A 75 -7.51 -3.37 8.08
C ARG A 75 -6.28 -2.51 8.31
N PHE A 76 -6.17 -1.43 7.55
CA PHE A 76 -5.19 -0.38 7.79
C PHE A 76 -5.77 0.99 7.51
N SER A 77 -5.15 2.03 8.06
CA SER A 77 -5.50 3.42 7.82
C SER A 77 -4.34 4.23 7.27
N VAL A 78 -4.69 5.32 6.59
CA VAL A 78 -3.75 6.35 6.14
C VAL A 78 -4.32 7.73 6.46
N ALA A 79 -3.43 8.72 6.60
CA ALA A 79 -3.81 10.13 6.67
C ALA A 79 -3.45 10.83 5.36
N LEU A 80 -4.43 11.48 4.75
CA LEU A 80 -4.30 12.18 3.47
C LEU A 80 -4.26 13.69 3.68
N ILE A 81 -3.22 14.33 3.15
CA ILE A 81 -3.05 15.79 3.14
C ILE A 81 -3.95 16.42 2.05
N PRO A 82 -4.29 17.72 2.15
CA PRO A 82 -5.05 18.44 1.12
C PRO A 82 -4.52 18.25 -0.30
N HIS A 83 -3.20 18.38 -0.49
CA HIS A 83 -2.60 18.26 -1.81
C HIS A 83 -2.83 16.88 -2.44
N THR A 84 -2.65 15.79 -1.67
CA THR A 84 -2.90 14.42 -2.14
C THR A 84 -4.36 14.21 -2.50
N LEU A 85 -5.29 14.78 -1.73
CA LEU A 85 -6.72 14.71 -2.02
C LEU A 85 -7.07 15.48 -3.31
N GLU A 86 -6.43 16.62 -3.54
CA GLU A 86 -6.66 17.46 -4.72
C GLU A 86 -6.15 16.82 -6.02
N VAL A 87 -4.94 16.26 -6.00
CA VAL A 87 -4.24 15.84 -7.23
C VAL A 87 -4.35 14.34 -7.54
N THR A 88 -5.02 13.55 -6.70
CA THR A 88 -5.20 12.11 -6.90
C THR A 88 -6.67 11.70 -6.87
N THR A 89 -6.97 10.50 -7.37
CA THR A 89 -8.32 9.92 -7.29
C THR A 89 -8.78 9.65 -5.86
N LEU A 90 -7.89 9.68 -4.86
CA LEU A 90 -8.24 9.42 -3.46
C LEU A 90 -9.21 10.47 -2.89
N GLY A 91 -9.17 11.71 -3.39
CA GLY A 91 -10.08 12.78 -2.94
C GLY A 91 -11.55 12.57 -3.28
N ILE A 92 -11.85 11.70 -4.25
CA ILE A 92 -13.22 11.36 -4.65
C ILE A 92 -13.65 9.95 -4.21
N ARG A 93 -12.78 9.20 -3.52
CA ARG A 93 -13.13 7.87 -2.99
C ARG A 93 -14.06 8.01 -1.79
N GLN A 94 -14.92 7.01 -1.66
CA GLN A 94 -15.96 6.92 -0.64
C GLN A 94 -15.95 5.49 -0.08
N ALA A 95 -16.60 5.28 1.07
CA ALA A 95 -16.84 3.92 1.58
C ALA A 95 -17.47 3.03 0.49
N GLY A 96 -17.02 1.78 0.41
CA GLY A 96 -17.37 0.81 -0.65
C GLY A 96 -16.55 0.93 -1.94
N SER A 97 -15.69 1.95 -2.08
CA SER A 97 -14.79 2.05 -3.24
C SER A 97 -13.75 0.92 -3.22
N ARG A 98 -13.46 0.32 -4.37
CA ARG A 98 -12.32 -0.59 -4.52
C ARG A 98 -11.09 0.16 -5.00
N VAL A 99 -9.93 -0.20 -4.44
CA VAL A 99 -8.62 0.37 -4.78
C VAL A 99 -7.59 -0.74 -4.97
N ASN A 100 -6.56 -0.47 -5.77
CA ASN A 100 -5.42 -1.36 -5.93
C ASN A 100 -4.43 -1.17 -4.80
N ILE A 101 -3.85 -2.28 -4.30
CA ILE A 101 -2.85 -2.29 -3.24
C ILE A 101 -1.56 -2.91 -3.76
N GLU A 102 -0.47 -2.23 -3.51
CA GLU A 102 0.89 -2.76 -3.60
C GLU A 102 1.57 -2.55 -2.24
N THR A 103 2.00 -3.65 -1.64
CA THR A 103 2.74 -3.66 -0.37
C THR A 103 4.22 -3.37 -0.63
N ASP A 104 4.89 -2.75 0.34
CA ASP A 104 6.31 -2.42 0.21
C ASP A 104 7.13 -3.68 -0.09
N ILE A 105 7.97 -3.61 -1.13
CA ILE A 105 8.84 -4.71 -1.54
C ILE A 105 9.75 -5.19 -0.41
N LEU A 106 10.12 -4.28 0.52
CA LEU A 106 10.91 -4.65 1.70
C LEU A 106 10.17 -5.69 2.56
N ALA A 107 8.85 -5.59 2.71
CA ALA A 107 8.06 -6.56 3.45
C ALA A 107 8.16 -7.96 2.82
N LYS A 108 8.10 -8.07 1.49
CA LYS A 108 8.22 -9.34 0.76
C LYS A 108 9.61 -9.96 0.91
N TYR A 109 10.67 -9.15 0.86
CA TYR A 109 12.03 -9.64 1.12
C TYR A 109 12.18 -10.16 2.55
N VAL A 110 11.65 -9.43 3.54
CA VAL A 110 11.67 -9.87 4.95
C VAL A 110 10.88 -11.16 5.13
N GLN A 111 9.67 -11.26 4.57
CA GLN A 111 8.87 -12.48 4.61
C GLN A 111 9.64 -13.67 4.02
N LYS A 112 10.28 -13.51 2.86
CA LYS A 112 11.09 -14.57 2.24
C LYS A 112 12.26 -15.01 3.12
N LEU A 113 12.97 -14.06 3.74
CA LEU A 113 14.10 -14.35 4.63
C LEU A 113 13.65 -15.10 5.89
N VAL A 114 12.54 -14.67 6.49
CA VAL A 114 11.98 -15.29 7.71
C VAL A 114 11.36 -16.66 7.42
N ALA A 115 10.77 -16.86 6.24
CA ALA A 115 10.22 -18.15 5.82
C ALA A 115 11.30 -19.24 5.63
N GLY A 116 12.59 -18.88 5.64
CA GLY A 116 13.67 -19.84 5.54
C GLY A 116 13.84 -20.45 4.16
N ASP A 117 13.31 -19.79 3.11
CA ASP A 117 13.39 -20.20 1.72
C ASP A 117 14.84 -20.08 1.20
N ARG A 118 15.68 -21.04 1.61
CA ARG A 118 17.03 -21.20 1.09
C ARG A 118 16.91 -21.74 -0.33
N PRO A 119 17.64 -21.17 -1.32
CA PRO A 119 17.73 -21.76 -2.64
C PRO A 119 18.32 -23.18 -2.50
N GLY A 120 17.47 -24.21 -2.59
CA GLY A 120 17.86 -25.62 -2.43
C GLY A 120 16.84 -26.55 -1.75
N ASP A 121 15.89 -26.05 -0.96
CA ASP A 121 14.94 -26.92 -0.24
C ASP A 121 13.78 -27.45 -1.11
N ALA A 122 13.59 -26.91 -2.32
CA ALA A 122 12.61 -27.41 -3.31
C ALA A 122 12.98 -28.78 -3.94
N GLY A 123 14.16 -29.33 -3.64
CA GLY A 123 14.66 -30.60 -4.21
C GLY A 123 14.65 -31.80 -3.25
N ARG A 124 14.13 -31.68 -2.02
CA ARG A 124 14.17 -32.75 -1.00
C ARG A 124 12.84 -33.47 -0.76
N GLN A 125 11.80 -33.18 -1.54
CA GLN A 125 10.55 -33.93 -1.53
C GLN A 125 10.39 -34.64 -2.88
N ALA A 126 11.18 -35.71 -3.08
CA ALA A 126 10.99 -36.73 -4.10
C ALA A 126 11.36 -38.09 -3.49
#